data_AF-A0A935GEB4-F1
#
_entry.id   AF-A0A935GEB4-F1
#
_cell.length_a   1.000
_cell.length_b   1.000
_cell.length_c   1.000
_cell.angle_alpha   90.00
_cell.angle_beta   90.00
_cell.angle_gamma   90.00
#
_symmetry.space_group_name_H-M   'P 1'
#
loop_
_entity.id
_entity.type
_entity.pdbx_description
1 polymer ?
#
loop_
_entity_poly.entity_id
_entity_poly.type
_entity_poly.pdbx_seq_one_letter_code
_entity_poly.pdbx_strand_id
1 'polypeptide(L)' 'MLSLFRKRMLPASGAPSTPSTETPKGLTRPESAASLLATPRRQKLLEHIWQRTSLSRG' A
#
# COMPACT_ATOMS: atom_id res chain seq x y z
N MET A 1 -26.83 18.17 19.10
CA MET A 1 -25.61 17.33 19.17
C MET A 1 -25.44 16.62 17.84
N LEU A 2 -24.51 17.08 16.99
CA LEU A 2 -24.28 16.48 15.67
C LEU A 2 -23.36 15.26 15.80
N SER A 3 -23.93 14.07 15.59
CA SER A 3 -23.18 12.81 15.45
C SER A 3 -22.82 12.62 13.98
N LEU A 4 -21.55 12.83 13.61
CA LEU A 4 -21.11 12.89 12.20
C LEU A 4 -20.18 11.76 11.73
N PHE A 5 -19.99 10.69 12.50
CA PHE A 5 -19.13 9.59 12.02
C PHE A 5 -19.76 8.22 12.30
N ARG A 6 -20.63 7.77 11.39
CA ARG A 6 -20.92 6.34 11.25
C ARG A 6 -19.88 5.72 10.34
N LYS A 7 -18.85 5.13 10.95
CA LYS A 7 -17.85 4.31 10.26
C LYS A 7 -18.57 3.10 9.65
N ARG A 8 -18.83 3.13 8.34
CA ARG A 8 -19.25 1.93 7.61
C ARG A 8 -18.08 0.96 7.60
N MET A 9 -18.12 0.01 8.51
CA MET A 9 -17.24 -1.15 8.47
C MET A 9 -17.72 -1.99 7.29
N LEU A 10 -17.00 -1.90 6.16
CA LEU A 10 -17.25 -2.80 5.04
C LEU A 10 -17.02 -4.22 5.56
N PRO A 11 -17.95 -5.18 5.33
CA PRO A 11 -17.69 -6.57 5.61
C PRO A 11 -16.47 -6.98 4.78
N ALA A 12 -15.45 -7.49 5.46
CA ALA A 12 -14.26 -8.06 4.84
C ALA A 12 -14.70 -9.24 3.96
N SER A 13 -14.95 -8.94 2.68
CA SER A 13 -15.11 -9.96 1.65
C SER A 13 -13.74 -10.59 1.43
N GLY A 14 -13.69 -11.91 1.57
CA GLY A 14 -12.49 -12.69 1.75
C GLY A 14 -11.44 -12.51 0.66
N ALA A 15 -10.20 -12.34 1.10
CA ALA A 15 -9.01 -12.76 0.37
C ALA A 15 -7.90 -13.04 1.40
N PRO A 16 -7.44 -14.31 1.55
CA PRO A 16 -6.25 -14.61 2.32
C PRO A 16 -5.05 -14.22 1.48
N SER A 17 -4.23 -13.29 1.96
CA SER A 17 -2.79 -13.26 1.66
C SER A 17 -2.15 -12.17 2.52
N THR A 18 -2.07 -12.47 3.80
CA THR A 18 -0.84 -12.16 4.52
C THR A 18 0.30 -12.90 3.80
N PRO A 19 1.34 -12.25 3.26
CA PRO A 19 2.66 -12.72 3.59
C PRO A 19 2.83 -12.27 5.03
N SER A 20 2.39 -13.11 5.97
CA SER A 20 3.00 -13.08 7.29
C SER A 20 4.41 -13.54 6.98
N THR A 21 5.28 -12.58 6.65
CA THR A 21 6.72 -12.82 6.62
C THR A 21 6.98 -13.22 8.05
N GLU A 22 6.98 -14.52 8.31
CA GLU A 22 7.53 -15.11 9.51
C GLU A 22 8.80 -14.33 9.74
N THR A 23 8.81 -13.51 10.77
CA THR A 23 9.99 -12.76 11.16
C THR A 23 10.80 -13.78 11.97
N PRO A 24 11.76 -14.50 11.36
CA PRO A 24 12.78 -15.11 12.19
C PRO A 24 13.39 -13.95 12.97
N LYS A 25 13.67 -14.16 14.26
CA LYS A 25 14.37 -13.19 15.11
C LYS A 25 15.77 -12.95 14.55
N GLY A 26 15.85 -12.14 13.51
CA GLY A 26 16.99 -11.95 12.62
C GLY A 26 16.64 -10.82 11.67
N LEU A 27 17.58 -9.89 11.50
CA LEU A 27 17.39 -8.70 10.68
C LEU A 27 17.00 -9.10 9.25
N THR A 28 15.95 -8.48 8.72
CA THR A 28 15.55 -8.69 7.32
C THR A 28 16.60 -8.11 6.38
N ARG A 29 17.00 -8.86 5.36
CA ARG A 29 17.93 -8.36 4.33
C ARG A 29 17.29 -7.17 3.62
N PRO A 30 18.01 -6.03 3.46
CA PRO A 30 17.50 -4.92 2.68
C PRO A 30 17.39 -5.34 1.20
N GLU A 31 16.22 -5.10 0.63
CA GLU A 31 15.92 -5.26 -0.79
C GLU A 31 16.05 -3.92 -1.52
N SER A 32 16.37 -3.96 -2.81
CA SER A 32 16.44 -2.74 -3.60
C SER A 32 15.04 -2.13 -3.81
N ALA A 33 14.96 -0.80 -3.89
CA ALA A 33 13.70 -0.12 -4.15
C ALA A 33 13.06 -0.59 -5.48
N ALA A 34 13.88 -0.85 -6.50
CA ALA A 34 13.41 -1.37 -7.79
C ALA A 34 12.72 -2.74 -7.64
N SER A 35 13.33 -3.67 -6.87
CA SER A 35 12.73 -4.98 -6.56
C SER A 35 11.39 -4.83 -5.85
N LEU A 36 11.33 -3.96 -4.83
CA LEU A 36 10.12 -3.75 -4.04
C LEU A 36 8.99 -3.07 -4.82
N LEU A 37 9.32 -2.13 -5.71
CA LEU A 37 8.36 -1.33 -6.48
C LEU A 37 7.98 -1.95 -7.83
N ALA A 38 8.66 -3.00 -8.28
CA ALA A 38 8.38 -3.67 -9.56
C ALA A 38 6.98 -4.31 -9.65
N THR A 39 6.25 -4.45 -8.54
CA THR A 39 4.91 -5.04 -8.58
C THR A 39 3.93 -4.12 -9.35
N PRO A 40 3.08 -4.68 -10.25
CA PRO A 40 2.18 -3.88 -11.10
C PRO A 40 1.26 -2.96 -10.31
N ARG A 41 0.85 -3.38 -9.10
CA ARG A 41 0.02 -2.56 -8.20
C ARG A 41 0.76 -1.33 -7.69
N ARG A 42 2.05 -1.44 -7.37
CA ARG A 42 2.87 -0.33 -6.87
C ARG A 42 3.22 0.65 -7.99
N GLN A 43 3.48 0.16 -9.19
CA GLN A 43 3.67 1.02 -10.37
C GLN A 43 2.43 1.87 -10.66
N LYS A 44 1.23 1.27 -10.64
CA LYS A 44 -0.04 2.01 -10.79
C LYS A 44 -0.26 3.04 -9.67
N LEU A 45 0.15 2.72 -8.45
CA LEU A 45 0.06 3.64 -7.32
C LEU A 45 0.98 4.85 -7.51
N LEU A 46 2.22 4.63 -7.95
CA LEU A 46 3.16 5.72 -8.25
C LEU A 46 2.62 6.63 -9.36
N GLU A 47 2.04 6.04 -10.41
CA GLU A 47 1.38 6.81 -11.46
C GLU A 47 0.23 7.65 -10.89
N HIS A 48 -0.65 7.07 -10.08
CA HIS A 48 -1.75 7.81 -9.45
C HIS A 48 -1.26 8.92 -8.50
N ILE A 49 -0.21 8.68 -7.72
CA ILE A 49 0.39 9.71 -6.88
C ILE A 49 0.86 10.83 -7.78
N TRP A 50 1.64 10.53 -8.80
CA TRP A 50 2.18 11.54 -9.71
C TRP A 50 1.10 12.36 -10.42
N GLN A 51 0.04 11.71 -10.90
CA GLN A 51 -1.11 12.38 -11.52
C GLN A 51 -1.82 13.31 -10.54
N ARG A 52 -1.93 12.93 -9.27
CA ARG A 52 -2.60 13.74 -8.22
C ARG A 52 -1.70 14.79 -7.60
N THR A 53 -0.40 14.54 -7.60
CA THR A 53 0.63 15.41 -7.05
C THR A 53 1.43 16.03 -8.18
N SER A 54 0.79 16.36 -9.29
CA SER A 54 1.39 17.01 -10.47
C SER A 54 1.98 18.39 -10.09
N LEU A 55 3.07 18.37 -9.32
CA LEU A 55 4.22 19.19 -9.58
C LEU A 55 4.63 18.82 -11.01
N SER A 56 4.54 19.84 -11.85
CA SER A 56 4.88 19.83 -13.26
C SER A 56 6.12 18.98 -13.53
N ARG A 57 6.11 18.23 -14.65
CA ARG A 57 7.34 17.75 -15.29
C ARG A 57 8.07 18.93 -15.96
N GLY A 58 8.32 19.99 -15.20
CA GLY A 58 9.01 21.21 -15.63
C GLY A 58 10.42 21.21 -15.07
#